data_AF-A0A7J6BVK6-F1
#
_entry.id   AF-A0A7J6BVK6-F1
#
_cell.length_a   1.000
_cell.length_b   1.000
_cell.length_c   1.000
_cell.angle_alpha   90.00
_cell.angle_beta   90.00
_cell.angle_gamma   90.00
#
_symmetry.space_group_name_H-M   'P 1'
#
loop_
_entity.id
_entity.type
_entity.pdbx_description
1 polymer ?
#
loop_
_entity_poly.entity_id
_entity_poly.type
_entity_poly.pdbx_seq_one_letter_code
_entity_poly.pdbx_strand_id
1 'polypeptide(L)'
;MQCREPTATYGCTQWQPEPPLANSDDVLEEKRQTLENLYQRYGKSGADRSDVCALMKETYYLQRKHINDTQVLPIKDLKSKWPYLFVQKHIYAHFEELTSIAIHKRLNQAIQEYGKVLVDFFKSKPTNEVVKKILSSEEEVGPLVIKLILAHFREDLDGLLLLANRCATAADLQATHTIPGSPRLIVLDESETESKSCCDEG
;
A
#
# COMPACT_ATOMS: atom_id res chain seq x y z
N MET A 1 -23.40 -13.67 29.59
CA MET A 1 -22.14 -14.11 28.96
C MET A 1 -21.59 -12.95 28.15
N GLN A 2 -20.57 -12.26 28.65
CA GLN A 2 -19.85 -11.24 27.89
C GLN A 2 -18.87 -11.97 26.97
N CYS A 3 -19.19 -12.02 25.68
CA CYS A 3 -18.22 -12.41 24.68
C CYS A 3 -17.13 -11.35 24.67
N ARG A 4 -15.90 -11.74 25.01
CA ARG A 4 -14.71 -10.91 24.84
C ARG A 4 -14.67 -10.44 23.39
N GLU A 5 -14.70 -9.14 23.16
CA GLU A 5 -14.39 -8.57 21.84
C GLU A 5 -12.96 -8.97 21.46
N PRO A 6 -12.70 -9.35 20.20
CA PRO A 6 -11.35 -9.66 19.76
C PRO A 6 -10.50 -8.38 19.83
N THR A 7 -9.71 -8.27 20.88
CA THR A 7 -8.62 -7.31 21.03
C THR A 7 -7.63 -7.46 19.89
N ALA A 8 -7.72 -6.58 18.89
CA ALA A 8 -6.65 -6.28 17.94
C ALA A 8 -6.84 -4.89 17.32
N THR A 9 -7.20 -3.88 18.11
CA THR A 9 -7.37 -2.52 17.60
C THR A 9 -6.00 -1.86 17.41
N TYR A 10 -5.33 -2.14 16.29
CA TYR A 10 -4.20 -1.35 15.78
C TYR A 10 -4.67 0.05 15.32
N GLY A 11 -5.46 0.74 16.13
CA GLY A 11 -6.10 2.01 15.79
C GLY A 11 -7.24 1.93 14.76
N CYS A 12 -7.72 0.73 14.40
CA CYS A 12 -8.86 0.57 13.49
C CYS A 12 -10.18 0.93 14.18
N THR A 13 -10.80 2.03 13.79
CA THR A 13 -12.08 2.52 14.33
C THR A 13 -13.30 1.97 13.57
N GLN A 14 -13.13 1.51 12.32
CA GLN A 14 -14.20 0.98 11.46
C GLN A 14 -13.86 -0.40 10.87
N TRP A 15 -13.34 -1.32 11.69
CA TRP A 15 -12.87 -2.64 11.23
C TRP A 15 -13.95 -3.48 10.52
N GLN A 16 -15.14 -3.55 11.13
CA GLN A 16 -16.32 -4.23 10.61
C GLN A 16 -17.54 -3.35 10.93
N PRO A 17 -17.92 -2.42 10.05
CA PRO A 17 -19.09 -1.58 10.28
C PRO A 17 -20.38 -2.41 10.24
N GLU A 18 -21.43 -1.87 10.83
CA GLU A 18 -22.78 -2.43 10.73
C GLU A 18 -23.36 -2.21 9.32
N PRO A 19 -24.27 -3.09 8.86
CA PRO A 19 -24.94 -2.91 7.58
C PRO A 19 -25.73 -1.59 7.58
N PRO A 20 -25.66 -0.78 6.50
CA PRO A 20 -26.38 0.50 6.42
C PRO A 20 -27.90 0.35 6.60
N LEU A 21 -28.49 -0.73 6.08
CA LEU A 21 -29.87 -1.13 6.28
C LEU A 21 -29.95 -2.66 6.43
N ALA A 22 -30.95 -3.16 7.15
CA ALA A 22 -31.18 -4.60 7.24
C ALA A 22 -31.38 -5.19 5.83
N ASN A 23 -30.65 -6.27 5.52
CA ASN A 23 -30.66 -6.94 4.21
C ASN A 23 -30.24 -6.06 3.03
N SER A 24 -29.38 -5.06 3.24
CA SER A 24 -28.88 -4.21 2.16
C SER A 24 -27.85 -4.88 1.24
N ASP A 25 -27.44 -6.12 1.53
CA ASP A 25 -26.34 -6.80 0.84
C ASP A 25 -26.57 -6.88 -0.67
N ASP A 26 -27.78 -7.23 -1.12
CA ASP A 26 -28.11 -7.33 -2.55
C ASP A 26 -27.97 -5.97 -3.26
N VAL A 27 -28.46 -4.90 -2.64
CA VAL A 27 -28.35 -3.53 -3.18
C VAL A 27 -26.89 -3.07 -3.23
N LEU A 28 -26.09 -3.42 -2.22
CA LEU A 28 -24.67 -3.09 -2.19
C LEU A 28 -23.87 -3.93 -3.21
N GLU A 29 -24.31 -5.14 -3.50
CA GLU A 29 -23.72 -6.01 -4.51
C GLU A 29 -24.00 -5.49 -5.93
N GLU A 30 -25.18 -4.94 -6.22
CA GLU A 30 -25.45 -4.22 -7.49
C GLU A 30 -24.53 -2.99 -7.65
N LYS A 31 -24.31 -2.23 -6.58
CA LYS A 31 -23.37 -1.10 -6.57
C LYS A 31 -21.92 -1.56 -6.79
N ARG A 32 -21.53 -2.69 -6.20
CA ARG A 32 -20.21 -3.30 -6.45
C ARG A 32 -20.05 -3.71 -7.92
N GLN A 33 -21.04 -4.36 -8.52
CA GLN A 33 -21.00 -4.72 -9.94
C GLN A 33 -20.90 -3.48 -10.84
N THR A 34 -21.55 -2.39 -10.45
CA THR A 34 -21.39 -1.09 -11.12
C THR A 34 -19.94 -0.58 -11.06
N LEU A 35 -19.29 -0.65 -9.90
CA LEU A 35 -17.85 -0.32 -9.76
C LEU A 35 -16.96 -1.20 -10.64
N GLU A 36 -17.24 -2.51 -10.71
CA GLU A 36 -16.52 -3.44 -11.57
C GLU A 36 -16.65 -3.06 -13.05
N ASN A 37 -17.87 -2.77 -13.51
CA ASN A 37 -18.15 -2.30 -14.88
C ASN A 37 -17.45 -0.97 -15.20
N LEU A 38 -17.45 -0.03 -14.26
CA LEU A 38 -16.73 1.24 -14.41
C LEU A 38 -15.22 1.02 -14.56
N TYR A 39 -14.65 0.07 -13.79
CA TYR A 39 -13.24 -0.27 -13.93
C TYR A 39 -12.95 -0.97 -15.27
N GLN A 40 -13.83 -1.84 -15.78
CA GLN A 40 -13.65 -2.42 -17.12
C GLN A 40 -13.65 -1.35 -18.22
N ARG A 41 -14.50 -0.33 -18.08
CA ARG A 41 -14.66 0.73 -19.09
C ARG A 41 -13.56 1.79 -19.04
N TYR A 42 -13.14 2.19 -17.84
CA TYR A 42 -12.24 3.33 -17.63
C TYR A 42 -10.90 2.93 -17.00
N GLY A 43 -10.76 1.69 -16.53
CA GLY A 43 -9.58 1.25 -15.80
C GLY A 43 -9.28 2.15 -14.60
N LYS A 44 -7.98 2.33 -14.35
CA LYS A 44 -7.46 3.16 -13.25
C LYS A 44 -7.82 4.64 -13.40
N SER A 45 -7.99 5.16 -14.62
CA SER A 45 -8.34 6.58 -14.83
C SER A 45 -9.76 6.92 -14.38
N GLY A 46 -10.63 5.90 -14.20
CA GLY A 46 -11.95 6.08 -13.60
C GLY A 46 -11.95 6.47 -12.12
N ALA A 47 -10.82 6.35 -11.41
CA ALA A 47 -10.73 6.60 -9.96
C ALA A 47 -11.07 8.06 -9.55
N ASP A 48 -10.96 9.00 -10.49
CA ASP A 48 -11.28 10.41 -10.25
C ASP A 48 -12.73 10.79 -10.53
N ARG A 49 -13.52 9.86 -11.05
CA ARG A 49 -14.94 10.12 -11.27
C ARG A 49 -15.69 10.23 -9.94
N SER A 50 -16.64 11.16 -9.90
CA SER A 50 -17.47 11.41 -8.72
C SER A 50 -18.36 10.21 -8.39
N ASP A 51 -18.90 9.52 -9.40
CA ASP A 51 -19.70 8.31 -9.24
C ASP A 51 -18.90 7.17 -8.60
N VAL A 52 -17.67 6.92 -9.06
CA VAL A 52 -16.76 5.93 -8.44
C VAL A 52 -16.46 6.30 -6.99
N CYS A 53 -16.16 7.57 -6.71
CA CYS A 53 -15.88 8.01 -5.33
C CYS A 53 -17.08 7.81 -4.39
N ALA A 54 -18.29 8.13 -4.85
CA ALA A 54 -19.52 7.95 -4.09
C ALA A 54 -19.80 6.45 -3.84
N LEU A 55 -19.75 5.63 -4.89
CA LEU A 55 -19.97 4.19 -4.78
C LEU A 55 -18.95 3.51 -3.88
N MET A 56 -17.66 3.88 -3.96
CA MET A 56 -16.63 3.34 -3.06
C MET A 56 -16.93 3.67 -1.59
N LYS A 57 -17.50 4.84 -1.29
CA LYS A 57 -17.90 5.19 0.08
C LYS A 57 -19.14 4.43 0.52
N GLU A 58 -20.16 4.38 -0.32
CA GLU A 58 -21.44 3.71 -0.01
C GLU A 58 -21.28 2.20 0.19
N THR A 59 -20.32 1.59 -0.49
CA THR A 59 -20.06 0.15 -0.42
C THR A 59 -18.99 -0.23 0.60
N TYR A 60 -18.51 0.71 1.42
CA TYR A 60 -17.43 0.46 2.40
C TYR A 60 -17.72 -0.74 3.32
N TYR A 61 -18.96 -0.88 3.81
CA TYR A 61 -19.40 -2.03 4.60
C TYR A 61 -19.13 -3.37 3.87
N LEU A 62 -19.54 -3.47 2.60
CA LEU A 62 -19.40 -4.70 1.82
C LEU A 62 -17.92 -4.96 1.48
N GLN A 63 -17.12 -3.91 1.28
CA GLN A 63 -15.67 -4.03 1.12
C GLN A 63 -15.03 -4.64 2.37
N ARG A 64 -15.34 -4.11 3.58
CA ARG A 64 -14.82 -4.67 4.84
C ARG A 64 -15.28 -6.11 5.07
N LYS A 65 -16.56 -6.40 4.81
CA LYS A 65 -17.10 -7.77 4.88
C LYS A 65 -16.31 -8.74 4.00
N HIS A 66 -16.05 -8.39 2.73
CA HIS A 66 -15.26 -9.23 1.82
C HIS A 66 -13.76 -9.29 2.16
N ILE A 67 -13.16 -8.22 2.69
CA ILE A 67 -11.75 -8.21 3.14
C ILE A 67 -11.54 -9.07 4.38
N ASN A 68 -12.47 -8.99 5.34
CA ASN A 68 -12.38 -9.70 6.61
C ASN A 68 -12.72 -11.20 6.47
N ASP A 69 -13.42 -11.57 5.39
CA ASP A 69 -13.75 -12.97 5.08
C ASP A 69 -12.54 -13.72 4.48
N THR A 70 -11.58 -14.00 5.36
CA THR A 70 -10.31 -14.66 5.04
C THR A 70 -10.44 -16.12 4.59
N GLN A 71 -11.62 -16.74 4.76
CA GLN A 71 -11.86 -18.13 4.35
C GLN A 71 -12.38 -18.23 2.91
N VAL A 72 -12.91 -17.14 2.34
CA VAL A 72 -13.73 -17.20 1.12
C VAL A 72 -13.08 -16.52 -0.09
N LEU A 73 -12.15 -15.56 0.09
CA LEU A 73 -11.55 -14.84 -1.03
C LEU A 73 -10.01 -14.73 -1.01
N PRO A 74 -9.32 -15.42 -1.94
CA PRO A 74 -7.95 -15.06 -2.32
C PRO A 74 -7.83 -13.58 -2.74
N ILE A 75 -6.66 -12.97 -2.49
CA ILE A 75 -6.37 -11.57 -2.89
C ILE A 75 -6.64 -11.32 -4.38
N LYS A 76 -6.36 -12.31 -5.24
CA LYS A 76 -6.65 -12.25 -6.68
C LYS A 76 -8.14 -12.00 -6.94
N ASP A 77 -9.00 -12.73 -6.24
CA ASP A 77 -10.45 -12.64 -6.41
C ASP A 77 -10.99 -11.35 -5.78
N LEU A 78 -10.39 -10.91 -4.66
CA LEU A 78 -10.70 -9.62 -4.06
C LEU A 78 -10.39 -8.47 -5.03
N LYS A 79 -9.25 -8.53 -5.71
CA LYS A 79 -8.87 -7.56 -6.75
C LYS A 79 -9.83 -7.57 -7.93
N SER A 80 -10.32 -8.74 -8.34
CA SER A 80 -11.33 -8.83 -9.40
C SER A 80 -12.65 -8.17 -8.98
N LYS A 81 -13.12 -8.42 -7.74
CA LYS A 81 -14.38 -7.87 -7.23
C LYS A 81 -14.32 -6.39 -6.87
N TRP A 82 -13.15 -5.92 -6.41
CA TRP A 82 -12.92 -4.55 -5.94
C TRP A 82 -11.65 -3.94 -6.55
N PRO A 83 -11.58 -3.77 -7.87
CA PRO A 83 -10.35 -3.34 -8.54
C PRO A 83 -9.91 -1.93 -8.09
N TYR A 84 -10.85 -1.06 -7.74
CA TYR A 84 -10.56 0.27 -7.22
C TYR A 84 -9.90 0.26 -5.84
N LEU A 85 -10.07 -0.77 -4.99
CA LEU A 85 -9.30 -0.90 -3.74
C LEU A 85 -7.79 -1.02 -3.99
N PHE A 86 -7.37 -1.41 -5.19
CA PHE A 86 -5.97 -1.52 -5.59
C PHE A 86 -5.47 -0.29 -6.36
N VAL A 87 -6.20 0.83 -6.26
CA VAL A 87 -5.79 2.15 -6.75
C VAL A 87 -5.46 3.06 -5.57
N GLN A 88 -4.33 3.76 -5.66
CA GLN A 88 -3.73 4.55 -4.56
C GLN A 88 -4.73 5.47 -3.84
N LYS A 89 -5.54 6.21 -4.60
CA LYS A 89 -6.55 7.13 -4.04
C LYS A 89 -7.54 6.41 -3.11
N HIS A 90 -8.08 5.29 -3.56
CA HIS A 90 -9.13 4.59 -2.83
C HIS A 90 -8.57 3.73 -1.71
N ILE A 91 -7.37 3.17 -1.82
CA ILE A 91 -6.75 2.48 -0.67
C ILE A 91 -6.42 3.48 0.45
N TYR A 92 -5.99 4.70 0.12
CA TYR A 92 -5.81 5.76 1.13
C TYR A 92 -7.13 6.18 1.76
N ALA A 93 -8.17 6.39 0.96
CA ALA A 93 -9.50 6.71 1.50
C ALA A 93 -10.05 5.57 2.37
N HIS A 94 -9.87 4.31 1.96
CA HIS A 94 -10.29 3.13 2.72
C HIS A 94 -9.54 3.00 4.05
N PHE A 95 -8.23 3.26 4.03
CA PHE A 95 -7.41 3.31 5.24
C PHE A 95 -7.86 4.45 6.17
N GLU A 96 -8.11 5.64 5.62
CA GLU A 96 -8.58 6.79 6.40
C GLU A 96 -9.94 6.53 7.04
N GLU A 97 -10.87 5.88 6.33
CA GLU A 97 -12.15 5.45 6.91
C GLU A 97 -11.92 4.38 8.01
N LEU A 98 -11.00 3.44 7.78
CA LEU A 98 -10.69 2.36 8.71
C LEU A 98 -10.08 2.85 10.03
N THR A 99 -9.19 3.85 10.00
CA THR A 99 -8.40 4.26 11.17
C THR A 99 -8.61 5.70 11.59
N SER A 100 -9.41 6.47 10.85
CA SER A 100 -9.54 7.93 10.99
C SER A 100 -8.24 8.71 10.82
N ILE A 101 -7.24 8.12 10.15
CA ILE A 101 -5.92 8.74 9.91
C ILE A 101 -5.69 8.83 8.40
N ALA A 102 -5.57 10.06 7.90
CA ALA A 102 -5.13 10.33 6.53
C ALA A 102 -3.63 10.02 6.38
N ILE A 103 -3.25 8.74 6.31
CA ILE A 103 -1.85 8.28 6.42
C ILE A 103 -0.90 8.97 5.45
N HIS A 104 -1.33 9.16 4.20
CA HIS A 104 -0.53 9.84 3.19
C HIS A 104 -0.24 11.29 3.59
N LYS A 105 -1.23 12.04 4.07
CA LYS A 105 -1.04 13.42 4.53
C LYS A 105 -0.17 13.44 5.79
N ARG A 106 -0.46 12.57 6.76
CA ARG A 106 0.22 12.53 8.06
C ARG A 106 1.70 12.19 7.92
N LEU A 107 2.04 11.22 7.06
CA LEU A 107 3.42 10.84 6.78
C LEU A 107 4.18 11.97 6.09
N ASN A 108 3.60 12.58 5.05
CA ASN A 108 4.23 13.70 4.34
C ASN A 108 4.48 14.89 5.28
N GLN A 109 3.51 15.24 6.12
CA GLN A 109 3.66 16.29 7.13
C GLN A 109 4.78 15.96 8.13
N ALA A 110 4.82 14.73 8.64
CA ALA A 110 5.86 14.32 9.58
C ALA A 110 7.27 14.38 8.96
N ILE A 111 7.43 13.98 7.70
CA ILE A 111 8.69 14.09 6.98
C ILE A 111 9.08 15.56 6.77
N GLN A 112 8.12 16.43 6.42
CA GLN A 112 8.38 17.86 6.23
C GLN A 112 8.80 18.56 7.54
N GLU A 113 8.13 18.23 8.64
CA GLU A 113 8.35 18.85 9.94
C GLU A 113 9.61 18.34 10.63
N TYR A 114 9.82 17.02 10.63
CA TYR A 114 10.87 16.37 11.42
C TYR A 114 12.02 15.80 10.59
N GLY A 115 11.88 15.71 9.26
CA GLY A 115 12.86 15.02 8.43
C GLY A 115 14.26 15.65 8.50
N LYS A 116 14.36 16.98 8.40
CA LYS A 116 15.63 17.68 8.56
C LYS A 116 16.21 17.53 9.97
N VAL A 117 15.36 17.59 11.00
CA VAL A 117 15.77 17.41 12.40
C VAL A 117 16.39 16.03 12.62
N LEU A 118 15.79 14.98 12.05
CA LEU A 118 16.32 13.62 12.10
C LEU A 118 17.65 13.49 11.34
N VAL A 119 17.75 14.08 10.15
CA VAL A 119 19.00 14.09 9.37
C VAL A 119 20.12 14.79 10.15
N ASP A 120 19.86 15.96 10.73
CA ASP A 120 20.83 16.72 11.51
C ASP A 120 21.25 15.97 12.79
N PHE A 121 20.30 15.30 13.45
CA PHE A 121 20.59 14.41 14.57
C PHE A 121 21.60 13.33 14.16
N PHE A 122 21.34 12.61 13.07
CA PHE A 122 22.25 11.55 12.61
C PHE A 122 23.59 12.08 12.10
N LYS A 123 23.65 13.28 11.51
CA LYS A 123 24.90 13.95 11.15
C LYS A 123 25.75 14.29 12.38
N SER A 124 25.11 14.80 13.44
CA SER A 124 25.80 15.17 14.68
C SER A 124 26.28 13.94 15.47
N LYS A 125 25.52 12.85 15.42
CA LYS A 125 25.80 11.63 16.19
C LYS A 125 25.47 10.38 15.36
N PRO A 126 26.34 10.01 14.40
CA PRO A 126 26.15 8.78 13.63
C PRO A 126 26.19 7.57 14.56
N THR A 127 25.23 6.67 14.42
CA THR A 127 25.03 5.57 15.39
C THR A 127 25.75 4.28 15.00
N ASN A 128 26.12 4.12 13.73
CA ASN A 128 26.92 3.03 13.19
C ASN A 128 27.49 3.40 11.80
N GLU A 129 28.31 2.54 11.21
CA GLU A 129 28.95 2.76 9.90
C GLU A 129 27.94 2.79 8.74
N VAL A 130 26.83 2.04 8.82
CA VAL A 130 25.78 2.05 7.78
C VAL A 130 25.10 3.42 7.72
N VAL A 131 24.79 4.00 8.87
CA VAL A 131 24.25 5.38 8.97
C VAL A 131 25.22 6.39 8.35
N LYS A 132 26.54 6.29 8.61
CA LYS A 132 27.53 7.19 8.00
C LYS A 132 27.57 7.07 6.47
N LYS A 133 27.47 5.84 5.95
CA LYS A 133 27.42 5.58 4.50
C LYS A 133 26.18 6.23 3.87
N ILE A 134 25.01 6.04 4.49
CA ILE A 134 23.74 6.64 4.03
C ILE A 134 23.78 8.17 4.08
N LEU A 135 24.38 8.77 5.12
CA LEU A 135 24.51 10.23 5.19
C LEU A 135 25.39 10.85 4.09
N SER A 136 26.21 10.04 3.43
CA SER A 136 27.11 10.46 2.37
C SER A 136 26.46 10.38 0.97
N SER A 137 25.25 9.83 0.85
CA SER A 137 24.51 9.78 -0.42
C SER A 137 23.71 11.05 -0.66
N GLU A 138 23.60 11.47 -1.92
CA GLU A 138 22.69 12.54 -2.34
C GLU A 138 21.29 11.94 -2.58
N GLU A 139 20.40 12.09 -1.60
CA GLU A 139 19.03 11.61 -1.67
C GLU A 139 18.04 12.66 -1.16
N GLU A 140 16.78 12.55 -1.61
CA GLU A 140 15.69 13.35 -1.05
C GLU A 140 15.47 13.03 0.45
N VAL A 141 15.04 14.02 1.22
CA VAL A 141 14.91 13.93 2.68
C VAL A 141 14.02 12.76 3.13
N GLY A 142 12.92 12.50 2.43
CA GLY A 142 11.98 11.42 2.79
C GLY A 142 12.61 10.03 2.75
N PRO A 143 13.06 9.56 1.57
CA PRO A 143 13.80 8.30 1.43
C PRO A 143 15.02 8.22 2.35
N LEU A 144 15.79 9.32 2.46
CA LEU A 144 16.95 9.39 3.34
C LEU A 144 16.58 9.13 4.80
N VAL A 145 15.53 9.78 5.32
CA VAL A 145 15.06 9.58 6.70
C VAL A 145 14.63 8.14 6.95
N ILE A 146 13.91 7.51 6.01
CA ILE A 146 13.50 6.11 6.14
C ILE A 146 14.73 5.20 6.23
N LYS A 147 15.70 5.36 5.32
CA LYS A 147 16.96 4.61 5.32
C LYS A 147 17.76 4.80 6.61
N LEU A 148 17.82 6.03 7.12
CA LEU A 148 18.51 6.34 8.38
C LEU A 148 17.84 5.66 9.58
N ILE A 149 16.51 5.65 9.65
CA ILE A 149 15.75 4.98 10.73
C ILE A 149 16.01 3.47 10.70
N LEU A 150 15.88 2.83 9.53
CA LEU A 150 16.14 1.39 9.37
C LEU A 150 17.58 1.05 9.79
N ALA A 151 18.56 1.80 9.28
CA ALA A 151 19.97 1.58 9.61
C ALA A 151 20.28 1.82 11.09
N HIS A 152 19.60 2.76 11.75
CA HIS A 152 19.73 2.99 13.19
C HIS A 152 19.27 1.79 14.01
N PHE A 153 18.12 1.22 13.66
CA PHE A 153 17.55 0.04 14.31
C PHE A 153 18.13 -1.29 13.80
N ARG A 154 19.09 -1.23 12.87
CA ARG A 154 19.73 -2.40 12.24
C ARG A 154 18.74 -3.28 11.48
N GLU A 155 17.70 -2.66 10.93
CA GLU A 155 16.76 -3.29 10.02
C GLU A 155 17.33 -3.24 8.60
N ASP A 156 17.22 -4.36 7.89
CA ASP A 156 17.69 -4.46 6.51
C ASP A 156 16.73 -3.70 5.57
N LEU A 157 17.29 -2.95 4.61
CA LEU A 157 16.49 -2.28 3.59
C LEU A 157 15.81 -3.30 2.68
N ASP A 158 16.47 -4.43 2.41
CA ASP A 158 15.91 -5.57 1.66
C ASP A 158 14.80 -6.28 2.48
N GLY A 159 14.74 -5.95 3.78
CA GLY A 159 13.66 -6.19 4.73
C GLY A 159 12.37 -5.41 4.45
N LEU A 160 12.42 -4.36 3.65
CA LEU A 160 11.27 -3.50 3.35
C LEU A 160 11.04 -3.38 1.85
N LEU A 161 12.12 -3.26 1.08
CA LEU A 161 12.11 -3.02 -0.35
C LEU A 161 12.60 -4.25 -1.11
N LEU A 162 11.99 -4.52 -2.25
CA LEU A 162 12.53 -5.41 -3.27
C LEU A 162 12.70 -4.58 -4.54
N LEU A 163 13.95 -4.31 -4.90
CA LEU A 163 14.27 -3.63 -6.14
C LEU A 163 14.08 -4.62 -7.30
N ALA A 164 13.43 -4.15 -8.36
CA ALA A 164 13.25 -4.93 -9.56
C ALA A 164 13.42 -4.06 -10.80
N ASN A 165 13.72 -4.71 -11.92
CA ASN A 165 13.85 -4.04 -13.21
C ASN A 165 12.60 -3.23 -13.53
N ARG A 166 12.78 -2.00 -14.04
CA ARG A 166 11.69 -1.10 -14.42
C ARG A 166 10.61 -1.74 -15.31
N CYS A 167 11.00 -2.68 -16.18
CA CYS A 167 10.11 -3.38 -17.11
C CYS A 167 9.55 -4.69 -16.55
N ALA A 168 9.90 -5.07 -15.32
CA ALA A 168 9.47 -6.33 -14.72
C ALA A 168 7.95 -6.37 -14.57
N THR A 169 7.35 -7.41 -15.13
CA THR A 169 5.95 -7.75 -14.92
C THR A 169 5.77 -8.54 -13.62
N ALA A 170 4.52 -8.71 -13.17
CA ALA A 170 4.23 -9.56 -12.02
C ALA A 170 4.68 -11.02 -12.23
N ALA A 171 4.67 -11.51 -13.48
CA ALA A 171 5.16 -12.84 -13.82
C ALA A 171 6.69 -12.92 -13.72
N ASP A 172 7.39 -11.89 -14.21
CA ASP A 172 8.85 -11.81 -14.10
C ASP A 172 9.28 -11.84 -12.64
N LEU A 173 8.64 -11.03 -11.79
CA LEU A 173 8.93 -10.97 -10.36
C LEU A 173 8.74 -12.32 -9.64
N GLN A 174 7.71 -13.09 -10.03
CA GLN A 174 7.46 -14.42 -9.46
C GLN A 174 8.51 -15.45 -9.92
N ALA A 175 9.07 -15.27 -11.11
CA ALA A 175 10.10 -16.14 -11.65
C ALA A 175 11.51 -15.81 -11.13
N THR A 176 11.80 -14.52 -10.92
CA THR A 176 13.14 -14.04 -10.55
C THR A 176 13.35 -13.92 -9.04
N HIS A 177 12.31 -13.61 -8.27
CA HIS A 177 12.41 -13.42 -6.83
C HIS A 177 11.66 -14.50 -6.05
N THR A 178 12.27 -14.96 -4.97
CA THR A 178 11.53 -15.67 -3.92
C THR A 178 10.72 -14.64 -3.15
N ILE A 179 9.43 -14.50 -3.47
CA ILE A 179 8.54 -13.54 -2.81
C ILE A 179 8.44 -13.92 -1.32
N PRO A 180 8.89 -13.05 -0.39
CA PRO A 180 8.84 -13.35 1.04
C PRO A 180 7.39 -13.48 1.51
N GLY A 181 7.16 -14.33 2.53
CA GLY A 181 5.86 -14.39 3.19
C GLY A 181 5.47 -13.09 3.94
N SER A 182 6.45 -12.24 4.26
CA SER A 182 6.23 -10.91 4.82
C SER A 182 6.01 -9.87 3.71
N PRO A 183 5.05 -8.92 3.87
CA PRO A 183 4.84 -7.85 2.90
C PRO A 183 6.12 -7.04 2.63
N ARG A 184 6.39 -6.81 1.34
CA ARG A 184 7.50 -5.97 0.84
C ARG A 184 6.97 -4.95 -0.16
N LEU A 185 7.64 -3.81 -0.27
CA LEU A 185 7.40 -2.83 -1.32
C LEU A 185 8.28 -3.16 -2.52
N ILE A 186 7.67 -3.45 -3.66
CA ILE A 186 8.42 -3.67 -4.90
C ILE A 186 8.65 -2.32 -5.55
N VAL A 187 9.92 -1.93 -5.67
CA VAL A 187 10.34 -0.67 -6.29
C VAL A 187 10.93 -1.01 -7.65
N LEU A 188 10.29 -0.50 -8.68
CA LEU A 188 10.76 -0.64 -10.06
C LEU A 188 11.81 0.44 -10.32
N ASP A 189 13.07 0.03 -10.43
CA ASP A 189 14.22 0.93 -10.57
C ASP A 189 14.99 0.66 -11.87
N GLU A 190 15.77 1.66 -12.31
CA GLU A 190 16.64 1.59 -13.49
C GLU A 190 18.00 0.93 -13.19
N SER A 191 18.27 0.57 -11.93
CA SER A 191 19.55 0.02 -11.49
C SER A 191 19.68 -1.50 -11.71
N GLU A 192 19.72 -1.90 -12.99
CA GLU A 192 20.60 -2.97 -13.51
C GLU A 192 20.55 -2.95 -15.06
N THR A 193 20.99 -1.85 -15.66
CA THR A 193 21.53 -1.91 -17.02
C THR A 193 23.04 -2.08 -16.93
N GLU A 194 23.47 -3.34 -16.78
CA GLU A 194 24.70 -3.78 -17.42
C GLU A 194 24.59 -5.28 -17.73
N SER A 195 24.55 -5.57 -19.03
CA SER A 195 24.81 -6.86 -19.66
C SER A 195 23.69 -7.92 -19.65
N LYS A 196 22.73 -7.75 -20.56
CA LYS A 196 22.47 -8.76 -21.60
C LYS A 196 21.89 -8.11 -22.85
N SER A 197 22.79 -7.82 -23.78
CA SER A 197 22.49 -7.86 -25.21
C SER A 197 21.92 -9.24 -25.54
N CYS A 198 20.66 -9.27 -25.95
CA CYS A 198 20.09 -10.21 -26.93
C CYS A 198 18.92 -9.45 -27.57
N CYS A 199 19.21 -8.71 -28.64
CA CYS A 199 18.95 -9.12 -30.03
C CYS A 199 17.55 -8.71 -30.48
N ASP A 200 17.54 -7.78 -31.43
CA ASP A 200 16.48 -7.60 -32.43
C ASP A 200 15.96 -8.95 -32.94
N GLU A 201 14.66 -9.01 -33.24
CA GLU A 201 14.11 -9.32 -34.57
C GLU A 201 12.58 -9.56 -34.49
N GLY A 202 11.83 -8.94 -35.41
CA GLY A 202 10.48 -9.37 -35.83
C GLY A 202 9.35 -8.38 -35.60
#